data_AF-A0A1F4BZ79-F1
#
_entry.id   AF-A0A1F4BZ79-F1
#
_cell.length_a   1.000
_cell.length_b   1.000
_cell.length_c   1.000
_cell.angle_alpha   90.00
_cell.angle_beta   90.00
_cell.angle_gamma   90.00
#
_symmetry.space_group_name_H-M   'P 1'
#
loop_
_entity.id
_entity.type
_entity.pdbx_description
1 polymer ?
#
loop_
_entity_poly.entity_id
_entity_poly.type
_entity_poly.pdbx_seq_one_letter_code
_entity_poly.pdbx_strand_id
1 'polypeptide(L)'
;MKRIAAGLAGVLAALALGFWAYGALKQRDLVEAVVSLVGDTSAELKEALSLEAASSLAGTPEAVSRLERYARSTTMRLEALRAMETWRDPELADAAKSYLSAARQLLQNQVASHRHRAHFADSTEILREHMSAASRRTDGWIEEALRRKRQVDRDYGEYRFAVETFGRLLAAYPEARSGLASRMDRGLLVEDTLVKEARARVLQAGKRAGAEMEKARQLAAPR
;
A
#
# COMPACT_ATOMS: atom_id res chain seq x y z
N MET A 1 -30.02 46.09 39.82
CA MET A 1 -29.18 44.86 39.92
C MET A 1 -29.81 43.62 39.27
N LYS A 2 -31.04 43.20 39.61
CA LYS A 2 -31.68 41.97 39.05
C LYS A 2 -31.78 41.91 37.52
N ARG A 3 -32.04 43.03 36.83
CA ARG A 3 -32.15 43.09 35.35
C ARG A 3 -30.81 42.94 34.62
N ILE A 4 -29.71 43.39 35.23
CA ILE A 4 -28.35 43.26 34.67
C ILE A 4 -27.86 41.81 34.82
N ALA A 5 -28.15 41.16 35.96
CA ALA A 5 -27.85 39.75 36.17
C ALA A 5 -28.64 38.82 35.21
N ALA A 6 -29.90 39.13 34.93
CA ALA A 6 -30.71 38.38 33.96
C ALA A 6 -30.19 38.53 32.51
N GLY A 7 -29.72 39.72 32.12
CA GLY A 7 -29.10 39.94 30.80
C GLY A 7 -27.78 39.19 30.63
N LEU A 8 -26.93 39.19 31.66
CA LEU A 8 -25.67 38.44 31.67
C LEU A 8 -25.87 36.92 31.63
N ALA A 9 -26.85 36.40 32.37
CA ALA A 9 -27.21 34.99 32.33
C ALA A 9 -27.71 34.55 30.93
N GLY A 10 -28.49 35.41 30.26
CA GLY A 10 -28.95 35.15 28.89
C GLY A 10 -27.82 35.10 27.86
N VAL A 11 -26.84 36.01 27.96
CA VAL A 11 -25.65 36.01 27.08
C VAL A 11 -24.78 34.78 27.32
N LEU A 12 -24.55 34.40 28.59
CA LEU A 12 -23.79 33.19 28.92
C LEU A 12 -24.48 31.91 28.43
N ALA A 13 -25.81 31.83 28.55
CA ALA A 13 -26.58 30.70 28.02
C ALA A 13 -26.52 30.64 26.48
N ALA A 14 -26.62 31.78 25.78
CA ALA A 14 -26.50 31.83 24.33
C ALA A 14 -25.09 31.46 23.84
N LEU A 15 -24.05 31.90 24.53
CA LEU A 15 -22.66 31.53 24.25
C LEU A 15 -22.41 30.04 24.51
N ALA A 16 -22.95 29.48 25.59
CA ALA A 16 -22.86 28.06 25.90
C ALA A 16 -23.57 27.20 24.85
N LEU A 17 -24.78 27.60 24.42
CA LEU A 17 -25.53 26.93 23.35
C LEU A 17 -24.84 27.06 21.99
N GLY A 18 -24.30 28.24 21.68
CA GLY A 18 -23.51 28.47 20.47
C GLY A 18 -22.24 27.62 20.42
N PHE A 19 -21.53 27.49 21.55
CA PHE A 19 -20.35 26.63 21.68
C PHE A 19 -20.70 25.14 21.53
N TRP A 20 -21.84 24.71 22.09
CA TRP A 20 -22.34 23.33 21.94
C TRP A 20 -22.76 23.01 20.50
N ALA A 21 -23.54 23.89 19.88
CA ALA A 21 -23.98 23.73 18.49
C ALA A 21 -22.79 23.74 17.52
N TYR A 22 -21.84 24.66 17.70
CA TYR A 22 -20.61 24.70 16.92
C TYR A 22 -19.76 23.43 17.13
N GLY A 23 -19.65 22.95 18.38
CA GLY A 23 -18.93 21.72 18.71
C GLY A 23 -19.54 20.49 18.05
N ALA A 24 -20.86 20.35 18.06
CA ALA A 24 -21.56 19.25 17.42
C ALA A 24 -21.43 19.28 15.89
N LEU A 25 -21.49 20.46 15.28
CA LEU A 25 -21.24 20.61 13.83
C LEU A 25 -19.82 20.20 13.47
N LYS A 26 -18.81 20.70 14.19
CA LYS A 26 -17.40 20.35 13.92
C LYS A 26 -17.07 18.88 14.12
N GLN A 27 -17.72 18.23 15.09
CA GLN A 27 -17.58 16.78 15.26
C GLN A 27 -18.18 16.02 14.07
N ARG A 28 -19.33 16.44 13.55
CA ARG A 28 -19.94 15.84 12.36
C ARG A 28 -19.07 16.04 11.11
N ASP A 29 -18.53 17.24 10.92
CA ASP A 29 -17.59 17.54 9.84
C ASP A 29 -16.36 16.62 9.88
N LEU A 30 -15.79 16.40 11.07
CA LEU A 30 -14.64 15.51 11.25
C LEU A 30 -14.99 14.06 10.92
N VAL A 31 -16.11 13.55 11.44
CA VAL A 31 -16.54 12.17 11.19
C VAL A 31 -16.81 11.95 9.70
N GLU A 32 -17.52 12.86 9.04
CA GLU A 32 -17.82 12.78 7.61
C GLU A 32 -16.54 12.81 6.76
N ALA A 33 -15.60 13.71 7.09
CA ALA A 33 -14.31 13.78 6.43
C ALA A 33 -13.51 12.48 6.61
N VAL A 34 -13.44 11.94 7.83
CA VAL A 34 -12.77 10.65 8.10
C VAL A 34 -13.42 9.51 7.33
N VAL A 35 -14.76 9.43 7.31
CA VAL A 35 -15.51 8.43 6.53
C VAL A 35 -15.17 8.51 5.05
N SER A 36 -15.14 9.70 4.47
CA SER A 36 -14.77 9.91 3.08
C SER A 36 -13.33 9.47 2.79
N LEU A 37 -12.36 9.93 3.59
CA LEU A 37 -10.94 9.61 3.38
C LEU A 37 -10.67 8.11 3.50
N VAL A 38 -11.27 7.47 4.50
CA VAL A 38 -11.15 6.03 4.75
C VAL A 38 -11.86 5.24 3.65
N GLY A 39 -13.06 5.65 3.24
CA GLY A 39 -13.84 5.01 2.19
C GLY A 39 -13.08 4.98 0.86
N ASP A 40 -12.58 6.13 0.42
CA ASP A 40 -11.80 6.25 -0.81
C ASP A 40 -10.52 5.42 -0.76
N THR A 41 -9.77 5.50 0.35
CA THR A 41 -8.54 4.73 0.54
C THR A 41 -8.83 3.23 0.53
N SER A 42 -9.94 2.81 1.13
CA SER A 42 -10.34 1.41 1.18
C SER A 42 -10.78 0.90 -0.19
N ALA A 43 -11.47 1.72 -0.98
CA ALA A 43 -11.85 1.38 -2.35
C ALA A 43 -10.61 1.17 -3.24
N GLU A 44 -9.66 2.11 -3.19
CA GLU A 44 -8.39 1.99 -3.93
C GLU A 44 -7.57 0.80 -3.45
N LEU A 45 -7.51 0.54 -2.14
CA LEU A 45 -6.80 -0.62 -1.61
C LEU A 45 -7.47 -1.94 -2.02
N LYS A 46 -8.81 -2.03 -1.98
CA LYS A 46 -9.55 -3.22 -2.48
C LYS A 46 -9.20 -3.49 -3.94
N GLU A 47 -9.18 -2.45 -4.76
CA GLU A 47 -8.84 -2.58 -6.18
C GLU A 47 -7.37 -2.96 -6.39
N ALA A 48 -6.45 -2.37 -5.64
CA ALA A 48 -5.04 -2.71 -5.68
C ALA A 48 -4.78 -4.18 -5.29
N LEU A 49 -5.40 -4.66 -4.21
CA LEU A 49 -5.29 -6.06 -3.79
C LEU A 49 -5.95 -7.04 -4.77
N SER A 50 -6.91 -6.56 -5.55
CA SER A 50 -7.54 -7.32 -6.65
C SER A 50 -6.66 -7.35 -7.90
N LEU A 51 -5.88 -6.30 -8.19
CA LEU A 51 -4.87 -6.32 -9.25
C LEU A 51 -3.79 -7.37 -8.99
N GLU A 52 -3.42 -7.59 -7.72
CA GLU A 52 -2.53 -8.69 -7.33
C GLU A 52 -3.15 -10.07 -7.65
N ALA A 53 -4.49 -10.18 -7.71
CA ALA A 53 -5.17 -11.39 -8.15
C ALA A 53 -5.06 -11.62 -9.66
N ALA A 54 -4.94 -10.55 -10.44
CA ALA A 54 -4.77 -10.62 -11.89
C ALA A 54 -3.30 -10.87 -12.26
N SER A 55 -2.88 -12.13 -12.22
CA SER A 55 -1.50 -12.55 -12.52
C SER A 55 -0.94 -12.08 -13.88
N SER A 56 -1.80 -11.73 -14.84
CA SER A 56 -1.44 -11.22 -16.16
C SER A 56 -0.97 -9.76 -16.18
N LEU A 57 -1.26 -8.99 -15.11
CA LEU A 57 -0.91 -7.57 -15.01
C LEU A 57 0.30 -7.32 -14.08
N ALA A 58 0.85 -8.38 -13.47
CA ALA A 58 2.00 -8.26 -12.59
C ALA A 58 3.23 -7.76 -13.36
N GLY A 59 3.83 -6.67 -12.88
CA GLY A 59 5.00 -6.06 -13.52
C GLY A 59 4.75 -5.24 -14.78
N THR A 60 3.50 -5.02 -15.21
CA THR A 60 3.25 -4.16 -16.40
C THR A 60 3.36 -2.67 -16.06
N PRO A 61 3.80 -1.81 -17.00
CA PRO A 61 3.86 -0.36 -16.79
C PRO A 61 2.53 0.26 -16.40
N GLU A 62 1.41 -0.25 -16.95
CA GLU A 62 0.06 0.23 -16.65
C GLU A 62 -0.34 -0.09 -15.22
N ALA A 63 -0.04 -1.31 -14.74
CA ALA A 63 -0.31 -1.72 -13.37
C ALA A 63 0.51 -0.89 -12.38
N VAL A 64 1.81 -0.71 -12.65
CA VAL A 64 2.69 0.14 -11.82
C VAL A 64 2.16 1.58 -11.78
N SER A 65 1.85 2.17 -12.93
CA SER A 65 1.32 3.54 -13.02
C SER A 65 0.01 3.71 -12.26
N ARG A 66 -0.86 2.69 -12.29
CA ARG A 66 -2.12 2.69 -11.56
C ARG A 66 -1.92 2.61 -10.05
N LEU A 67 -1.08 1.69 -9.58
CA LEU A 67 -0.75 1.53 -8.17
C LEU A 67 -0.07 2.79 -7.60
N GLU A 68 0.78 3.45 -8.39
CA GLU A 68 1.38 4.71 -8.01
C GLU A 68 0.35 5.83 -7.83
N ARG A 69 -0.69 5.90 -8.67
CA ARG A 69 -1.77 6.86 -8.49
C ARG A 69 -2.46 6.64 -7.14
N TYR A 70 -2.76 5.40 -6.79
CA TYR A 70 -3.36 5.05 -5.49
C TYR A 70 -2.45 5.37 -4.31
N ALA A 71 -1.15 5.09 -4.42
CA ALA A 71 -0.18 5.44 -3.38
C ALA A 71 -0.09 6.96 -3.18
N ARG A 72 -0.13 7.74 -4.27
CA ARG A 72 -0.13 9.21 -4.23
C ARG A 72 -1.42 9.77 -3.64
N SER A 73 -2.59 9.33 -4.10
CA SER A 73 -3.88 9.79 -3.56
C SER A 73 -4.01 9.45 -2.07
N THR A 74 -3.63 8.25 -1.65
CA THR A 74 -3.62 7.87 -0.22
C THR A 74 -2.65 8.73 0.60
N THR A 75 -1.49 9.09 0.03
CA THR A 75 -0.55 10.02 0.69
C THR A 75 -1.18 11.41 0.87
N MET A 76 -1.84 11.94 -0.17
CA MET A 76 -2.54 13.22 -0.07
C MET A 76 -3.67 13.18 0.97
N ARG A 77 -4.44 12.08 1.03
CA ARG A 77 -5.50 11.90 2.04
C ARG A 77 -4.93 11.84 3.46
N LEU A 78 -3.78 11.20 3.65
CA LEU A 78 -3.10 11.16 4.94
C LEU A 78 -2.61 12.55 5.37
N GLU A 79 -2.08 13.36 4.45
CA GLU A 79 -1.70 14.75 4.77
C GLU A 79 -2.93 15.62 5.03
N ALA A 80 -4.02 15.44 4.29
CA ALA A 80 -5.28 16.13 4.54
C ALA A 80 -5.81 15.83 5.95
N LEU A 81 -5.79 14.55 6.38
CA LEU A 81 -6.18 14.15 7.73
C LEU A 81 -5.28 14.80 8.81
N ARG A 82 -3.97 14.91 8.56
CA ARG A 82 -3.03 15.55 9.49
C ARG A 82 -3.23 17.05 9.61
N ALA A 83 -3.74 17.70 8.56
CA ALA A 83 -4.05 19.11 8.56
C ALA A 83 -5.40 19.44 9.23
N MET A 84 -6.24 18.44 9.52
CA MET A 84 -7.53 18.64 10.18
C MET A 84 -7.39 18.94 11.67
N GLU A 85 -8.33 19.71 12.21
CA GLU A 85 -8.50 19.90 13.64
C GLU A 85 -9.08 18.63 14.29
N THR A 86 -8.23 17.84 14.93
CA THR A 86 -8.58 16.51 15.48
C THR A 86 -8.90 16.50 16.97
N TRP A 87 -8.84 17.66 17.63
CA TRP A 87 -8.99 17.80 19.09
C TRP A 87 -10.35 17.34 19.64
N ARG A 88 -11.39 17.27 18.78
CA ARG A 88 -12.75 16.86 19.16
C ARG A 88 -12.91 15.35 19.29
N ASP A 89 -12.21 14.58 18.46
CA ASP A 89 -12.20 13.11 18.52
C ASP A 89 -10.78 12.62 18.15
N PRO A 90 -9.81 12.78 19.07
CA PRO A 90 -8.42 12.46 18.79
C PRO A 90 -8.22 10.95 18.56
N GLU A 91 -9.07 10.12 19.15
CA GLU A 91 -8.99 8.66 18.99
C GLU A 91 -9.47 8.20 17.61
N LEU A 92 -10.56 8.77 17.08
CA LEU A 92 -10.99 8.51 15.70
C LEU A 92 -9.92 8.95 14.70
N ALA A 93 -9.36 10.14 14.92
CA ALA A 93 -8.31 10.68 14.05
C ALA A 93 -7.04 9.82 14.08
N ASP A 94 -6.61 9.33 15.25
CA ASP A 94 -5.44 8.46 15.37
C ASP A 94 -5.68 7.07 14.75
N ALA A 95 -6.86 6.49 14.95
CA ALA A 95 -7.25 5.24 14.31
C ALA A 95 -7.27 5.39 12.76
N ALA A 96 -7.84 6.49 12.25
CA ALA A 96 -7.85 6.78 10.82
C ALA A 96 -6.44 7.01 10.28
N LYS A 97 -5.58 7.74 11.01
CA LYS A 97 -4.18 7.97 10.63
C LYS A 97 -3.39 6.66 10.56
N SER A 98 -3.59 5.77 11.53
CA SER A 98 -2.97 4.45 11.56
C SER A 98 -3.42 3.60 10.37
N TYR A 99 -4.72 3.59 10.08
CA TYR A 99 -5.29 2.89 8.92
C TYR A 99 -4.75 3.41 7.59
N LEU A 100 -4.81 4.73 7.35
CA LEU A 100 -4.32 5.36 6.12
C LEU A 100 -2.80 5.16 5.96
N SER A 101 -2.04 5.20 7.06
CA SER A 101 -0.60 4.91 7.03
C SER A 101 -0.31 3.47 6.61
N ALA A 102 -1.06 2.49 7.16
CA ALA A 102 -0.93 1.10 6.79
C ALA A 102 -1.30 0.87 5.31
N ALA A 103 -2.41 1.46 4.85
CA ALA A 103 -2.83 1.40 3.45
C ALA A 103 -1.78 2.01 2.51
N ARG A 104 -1.21 3.16 2.85
CA ARG A 104 -0.12 3.79 2.10
C ARG A 104 1.09 2.88 1.99
N GLN A 105 1.51 2.27 3.10
CA GLN A 105 2.66 1.36 3.12
C GLN A 105 2.42 0.12 2.27
N LEU A 106 1.21 -0.45 2.31
CA LEU A 106 0.82 -1.56 1.45
C LEU A 106 0.90 -1.19 -0.02
N LEU A 107 0.30 -0.07 -0.42
CA LEU A 107 0.31 0.40 -1.82
C LEU A 107 1.74 0.68 -2.31
N GLN A 108 2.57 1.33 -1.50
CA GLN A 108 3.97 1.60 -1.84
C GLN A 108 4.79 0.31 -2.01
N ASN A 109 4.59 -0.68 -1.14
CA ASN A 109 5.28 -1.96 -1.24
C ASN A 109 4.76 -2.79 -2.42
N GLN A 110 3.49 -2.67 -2.78
CA GLN A 110 2.96 -3.29 -3.97
C GLN A 110 3.58 -2.69 -5.24
N VAL A 111 3.70 -1.36 -5.32
CA VAL A 111 4.45 -0.68 -6.40
C VAL A 111 5.88 -1.20 -6.51
N ALA A 112 6.60 -1.26 -5.38
CA ALA A 112 7.98 -1.76 -5.35
C ALA A 112 8.06 -3.22 -5.83
N SER A 113 7.19 -4.10 -5.32
CA SER A 113 7.10 -5.50 -5.73
C SER A 113 6.90 -5.65 -7.25
N HIS A 114 5.97 -4.88 -7.84
CA HIS A 114 5.74 -4.90 -9.29
C HIS A 114 6.95 -4.40 -10.09
N ARG A 115 7.62 -3.32 -9.65
CA ARG A 115 8.82 -2.80 -10.33
C ARG A 115 9.97 -3.81 -10.30
N HIS A 116 10.26 -4.39 -9.13
CA HIS A 116 11.32 -5.41 -9.02
C HIS A 116 10.95 -6.69 -9.78
N ARG A 117 9.66 -7.05 -9.87
CA ARG A 117 9.22 -8.17 -10.71
C ARG A 117 9.56 -7.94 -12.19
N ALA A 118 9.33 -6.72 -12.68
CA ALA A 118 9.62 -6.32 -14.05
C ALA A 118 11.13 -6.38 -14.34
N HIS A 119 11.96 -5.81 -13.45
CA HIS A 119 13.42 -5.88 -13.59
C HIS A 119 13.95 -7.32 -13.56
N PHE A 120 13.42 -8.17 -12.67
CA PHE A 120 13.80 -9.58 -12.63
C PHE A 120 13.38 -10.34 -13.90
N ALA A 121 12.20 -10.04 -14.45
CA ALA A 121 11.77 -10.62 -15.73
C ALA A 121 12.71 -10.21 -16.88
N ASP A 122 13.00 -8.92 -16.98
CA ASP A 122 13.84 -8.33 -18.02
C ASP A 122 15.27 -8.88 -17.98
N SER A 123 15.91 -8.86 -16.81
CA SER A 123 17.26 -9.41 -16.65
C SER A 123 17.33 -10.91 -16.96
N THR A 124 16.31 -11.68 -16.60
CA THR A 124 16.23 -13.11 -16.91
C THR A 124 16.11 -13.36 -18.41
N GLU A 125 15.28 -12.59 -19.10
CA GLU A 125 15.09 -12.68 -20.54
C GLU A 125 16.37 -12.31 -21.29
N ILE A 126 16.98 -11.19 -20.91
CA ILE A 126 18.26 -10.72 -21.44
C ILE A 126 19.37 -11.78 -21.28
N LEU A 127 19.43 -12.45 -20.11
CA LEU A 127 20.38 -13.55 -19.91
C LEU A 127 20.07 -14.71 -20.85
N ARG A 128 18.80 -15.11 -20.98
CA ARG A 128 18.36 -16.20 -21.84
C ARG A 128 18.73 -15.94 -23.31
N GLU A 129 18.48 -14.73 -23.80
CA GLU A 129 18.85 -14.30 -25.14
C GLU A 129 20.37 -14.39 -25.35
N HIS A 130 21.17 -13.83 -24.45
CA HIS A 130 22.64 -13.88 -24.50
C HIS A 130 23.18 -15.33 -24.53
N MET A 131 22.55 -16.22 -23.76
CA MET A 131 22.91 -17.63 -23.73
C MET A 131 22.55 -18.37 -25.02
N SER A 132 21.51 -17.93 -25.72
CA SER A 132 21.03 -18.54 -26.98
C SER A 132 21.72 -18.00 -28.24
N ALA A 133 22.22 -16.76 -28.22
CA ALA A 133 22.72 -16.07 -29.41
C ALA A 133 24.14 -16.50 -29.83
N ALA A 134 24.91 -17.16 -28.98
CA ALA A 134 26.32 -17.43 -29.25
C ALA A 134 26.58 -18.77 -29.95
N SER A 135 27.18 -18.69 -31.15
CA SER A 135 27.73 -19.83 -31.88
C SER A 135 29.12 -20.27 -31.39
N ARG A 136 29.89 -19.34 -30.79
CA ARG A 136 31.17 -19.61 -30.08
C ARG A 136 31.21 -18.84 -28.77
N ARG A 137 31.64 -19.51 -27.69
CA ARG A 137 31.77 -18.94 -26.34
C ARG A 137 33.20 -18.45 -26.11
N THR A 138 33.47 -17.20 -26.48
CA THR A 138 34.77 -16.55 -26.26
C THR A 138 34.89 -16.03 -24.82
N ASP A 139 36.09 -15.65 -24.39
CA ASP A 139 36.31 -15.08 -23.04
C ASP A 139 35.43 -13.85 -22.78
N GLY A 140 35.31 -12.95 -23.77
CA GLY A 140 34.40 -11.79 -23.66
C GLY A 140 32.92 -12.18 -23.57
N TRP A 141 32.51 -13.29 -24.21
CA TRP A 141 31.16 -13.82 -24.05
C TRP A 141 30.93 -14.37 -22.64
N ILE A 142 31.94 -15.06 -22.07
CA ILE A 142 31.89 -15.61 -20.70
C ILE A 142 31.79 -14.48 -19.67
N GLU A 143 32.61 -13.43 -19.81
CA GLU A 143 32.58 -12.27 -18.92
C GLU A 143 31.20 -11.60 -18.91
N GLU A 144 30.62 -11.41 -20.09
CA GLU A 144 29.29 -10.82 -20.24
C GLU A 144 28.19 -11.72 -19.67
N ALA A 145 28.28 -13.04 -19.85
CA ALA A 145 27.35 -14.00 -19.25
C ALA A 145 27.40 -13.92 -17.71
N LEU A 146 28.60 -13.83 -17.13
CA LEU A 146 28.77 -13.65 -15.68
C LEU A 146 28.21 -12.30 -15.20
N ARG A 147 28.37 -11.22 -15.97
CA ARG A 147 27.80 -9.91 -15.66
C ARG A 147 26.27 -9.96 -15.64
N ARG A 148 25.64 -10.54 -16.67
CA ARG A 148 24.18 -10.69 -16.75
C ARG A 148 23.65 -11.59 -15.64
N LYS A 149 24.34 -12.68 -15.30
CA LYS A 149 23.99 -13.55 -14.16
C LYS A 149 23.96 -12.78 -12.84
N ARG A 150 25.01 -11.98 -12.56
CA ARG A 150 25.04 -11.13 -11.35
C ARG A 150 23.89 -10.13 -11.31
N GLN A 151 23.45 -9.63 -12.46
CA GLN A 151 22.28 -8.75 -12.55
C GLN A 151 20.99 -9.49 -12.19
N VAL A 152 20.77 -10.70 -12.75
CA VAL A 152 19.62 -11.54 -12.41
C VAL A 152 19.58 -11.88 -10.91
N ASP A 153 20.72 -12.28 -10.32
CA ASP A 153 20.82 -12.57 -8.88
C ASP A 153 20.45 -11.35 -8.02
N ARG A 154 20.88 -10.15 -8.43
CA ARG A 154 20.55 -8.88 -7.74
C ARG A 154 19.06 -8.58 -7.83
N ASP A 155 18.50 -8.57 -9.04
CA ASP A 155 17.10 -8.21 -9.28
C ASP A 155 16.13 -9.21 -8.63
N TYR A 156 16.48 -10.50 -8.63
CA TYR A 156 15.77 -11.51 -7.85
C TYR A 156 15.82 -11.23 -6.34
N GLY A 157 17.00 -10.87 -5.82
CA GLY A 157 17.18 -10.53 -4.41
C GLY A 157 16.29 -9.36 -3.97
N GLU A 158 16.24 -8.30 -4.78
CA GLU A 158 15.37 -7.14 -4.55
C GLU A 158 13.88 -7.51 -4.62
N TYR A 159 13.47 -8.29 -5.63
CA TYR A 159 12.10 -8.76 -5.76
C TYR A 159 11.69 -9.62 -4.57
N ARG A 160 12.53 -10.57 -4.15
CA ARG A 160 12.27 -11.44 -2.99
C ARG A 160 12.08 -10.61 -1.72
N PHE A 161 12.95 -9.63 -1.47
CA PHE A 161 12.85 -8.75 -0.32
C PHE A 161 11.55 -7.93 -0.32
N ALA A 162 11.15 -7.41 -1.49
CA ALA A 162 9.90 -6.67 -1.65
C ALA A 162 8.67 -7.55 -1.37
N VAL A 163 8.64 -8.77 -1.91
CA VAL A 163 7.56 -9.75 -1.69
C VAL A 163 7.45 -10.15 -0.21
N GLU A 164 8.57 -10.44 0.45
CA GLU A 164 8.59 -10.79 1.87
C GLU A 164 8.12 -9.63 2.75
N THR A 165 8.54 -8.40 2.43
CA THR A 165 8.10 -7.20 3.14
C THR A 165 6.61 -6.94 2.93
N PHE A 166 6.12 -7.06 1.70
CA PHE A 166 4.70 -6.92 1.41
C PHE A 166 3.84 -7.98 2.12
N GLY A 167 4.30 -9.24 2.14
CA GLY A 167 3.65 -10.32 2.87
C GLY A 167 3.60 -10.11 4.39
N ARG A 168 4.58 -9.42 4.97
CA ARG A 168 4.58 -9.02 6.40
C ARG A 168 3.60 -7.88 6.66
N LEU A 169 3.57 -6.86 5.79
CA LEU A 169 2.62 -5.75 5.91
C LEU A 169 1.17 -6.22 5.82
N LEU A 170 0.88 -7.15 4.89
CA LEU A 170 -0.45 -7.76 4.77
C LEU A 170 -0.82 -8.57 6.02
N ALA A 171 0.16 -9.17 6.71
CA ALA A 171 -0.07 -9.88 7.96
C ALA A 171 -0.38 -8.93 9.13
N ALA A 172 0.24 -7.74 9.16
CA ALA A 172 0.03 -6.73 10.20
C ALA A 172 -1.21 -5.85 9.98
N TYR A 173 -1.72 -5.78 8.75
CA TYR A 173 -2.86 -4.93 8.39
C TYR A 173 -4.13 -5.09 9.27
N PRO A 174 -4.55 -6.31 9.67
CA PRO A 174 -5.74 -6.47 10.52
C PRO A 174 -5.67 -5.69 11.84
N GLU A 175 -4.47 -5.50 12.39
CA GLU A 175 -4.27 -4.69 13.60
C GLU A 175 -4.64 -3.22 13.35
N ALA A 176 -4.13 -2.63 12.27
CA ALA A 176 -4.46 -1.26 11.88
C ALA A 176 -5.95 -1.08 11.52
N ARG A 177 -6.60 -2.13 10.98
CA ARG A 177 -8.04 -2.14 10.70
C ARG A 177 -8.88 -2.17 11.97
N SER A 178 -8.46 -2.93 12.98
CA SER A 178 -9.26 -3.21 14.18
C SER A 178 -9.67 -1.95 14.96
N GLY A 179 -8.75 -0.99 15.10
CA GLY A 179 -9.02 0.29 15.78
C GLY A 179 -10.17 1.06 15.13
N LEU A 180 -10.22 1.05 13.80
CA LEU A 180 -11.23 1.77 13.04
C LEU A 180 -12.55 0.99 12.90
N ALA A 181 -12.48 -0.35 12.83
CA ALA A 181 -13.63 -1.24 12.72
C ALA A 181 -14.57 -1.21 13.95
N SER A 182 -14.11 -0.67 15.07
CA SER A 182 -14.92 -0.45 16.28
C SER A 182 -15.71 0.87 16.25
N ARG A 183 -15.36 1.79 15.33
CA ARG A 183 -15.88 3.16 15.28
C ARG A 183 -16.65 3.49 14.00
N MET A 184 -16.57 2.63 12.99
CA MET A 184 -17.11 2.87 11.66
C MET A 184 -17.75 1.59 11.10
N ASP A 185 -18.59 1.76 10.07
CA ASP A 185 -19.14 0.62 9.34
C ASP A 185 -18.00 -0.24 8.76
N ARG A 186 -18.02 -1.54 9.10
CA ARG A 186 -17.02 -2.52 8.65
C ARG A 186 -17.04 -2.71 7.14
N GLY A 187 -18.18 -2.47 6.48
CA GLY A 187 -18.33 -2.57 5.02
C GLY A 187 -17.45 -1.56 4.27
N LEU A 188 -17.14 -0.42 4.90
CA LEU A 188 -16.24 0.59 4.33
C LEU A 188 -14.79 0.10 4.26
N LEU A 189 -14.37 -0.75 5.20
CA LEU A 189 -12.99 -1.19 5.32
C LEU A 189 -12.67 -2.37 4.38
N VAL A 190 -11.39 -2.62 4.15
CA VAL A 190 -10.96 -3.82 3.41
C VAL A 190 -11.14 -5.06 4.28
N GLU A 191 -11.71 -6.12 3.71
CA GLU A 191 -11.98 -7.35 4.43
C GLU A 191 -10.72 -8.19 4.66
N ASP A 192 -10.63 -8.84 5.83
CA ASP A 192 -9.49 -9.69 6.19
C ASP A 192 -9.32 -10.88 5.24
N THR A 193 -10.41 -11.37 4.65
CA THR A 193 -10.41 -12.43 3.62
C THR A 193 -9.61 -11.98 2.42
N LEU A 194 -9.91 -10.81 1.85
CA LEU A 194 -9.20 -10.25 0.70
C LEU A 194 -7.70 -10.05 1.01
N VAL A 195 -7.37 -9.57 2.20
CA VAL A 195 -5.99 -9.36 2.64
C VAL A 195 -5.24 -10.69 2.79
N LYS A 196 -5.86 -11.70 3.39
CA LYS A 196 -5.29 -13.05 3.53
C LYS A 196 -5.04 -13.69 2.17
N GLU A 197 -5.99 -13.57 1.25
CA GLU A 197 -5.83 -14.08 -0.10
C GLU A 197 -4.72 -13.36 -0.87
N ALA A 198 -4.67 -12.02 -0.80
CA ALA A 198 -3.60 -11.24 -1.40
C ALA A 198 -2.23 -11.67 -0.85
N ARG A 199 -2.12 -11.89 0.47
CA ARG A 199 -0.90 -12.40 1.10
C ARG A 199 -0.50 -13.77 0.56
N ALA A 200 -1.46 -14.71 0.45
CA ALA A 200 -1.19 -16.03 -0.09
C ALA A 200 -0.66 -15.95 -1.53
N ARG A 201 -1.25 -15.08 -2.36
CA ARG A 201 -0.83 -14.86 -3.76
C ARG A 201 0.57 -14.27 -3.86
N VAL A 202 0.89 -13.24 -3.07
CA VAL A 202 2.22 -12.60 -3.01
C VAL A 202 3.29 -13.63 -2.65
N LEU A 203 3.04 -14.44 -1.62
CA LEU A 203 3.99 -15.49 -1.21
C LEU A 203 4.13 -16.59 -2.28
N GLN A 204 3.05 -16.93 -2.97
CA GLN A 204 3.10 -17.88 -4.09
C GLN A 204 3.85 -17.31 -5.30
N ALA A 205 3.72 -16.01 -5.58
CA ALA A 205 4.50 -15.33 -6.63
C ALA A 205 6.00 -15.34 -6.30
N GLY A 206 6.38 -15.09 -5.04
CA GLY A 206 7.76 -15.24 -4.58
C GLY A 206 8.33 -16.65 -4.78
N LYS A 207 7.53 -17.69 -4.45
CA LYS A 207 7.91 -19.09 -4.71
C LYS A 207 8.13 -19.38 -6.19
N ARG A 208 7.24 -18.88 -7.06
CA ARG A 208 7.36 -19.02 -8.52
C ARG A 208 8.63 -18.34 -9.05
N ALA A 209 8.92 -17.12 -8.61
CA ALA A 209 10.16 -16.44 -8.97
C ALA A 209 11.41 -17.18 -8.48
N GLY A 210 11.36 -17.84 -7.31
CA GLY A 210 12.44 -18.73 -6.87
C GLY A 210 12.70 -19.89 -7.83
N ALA A 211 11.65 -20.50 -8.38
CA ALA A 211 11.78 -21.53 -9.40
C ALA A 211 12.29 -20.97 -10.75
N GLU A 212 11.89 -19.76 -11.13
CA GLU A 212 12.42 -19.05 -12.31
C GLU A 212 13.93 -18.76 -12.15
N MET A 213 14.34 -18.29 -10.96
CA MET A 213 15.73 -18.04 -10.62
C MET A 213 16.58 -19.32 -10.71
N GLU A 214 16.07 -20.44 -10.21
CA GLU A 214 16.78 -21.72 -10.28
C GLU A 214 16.98 -22.18 -11.73
N LYS A 215 15.97 -22.00 -12.59
CA LYS A 215 16.11 -22.26 -14.04
C LYS A 215 17.16 -21.33 -14.65
N ALA A 216 17.17 -20.04 -14.31
CA ALA A 216 18.15 -19.08 -14.81
C ALA A 216 19.58 -19.47 -14.40
N ARG A 217 19.78 -20.03 -13.20
CA ARG A 217 21.08 -20.56 -12.77
C ARG A 217 21.54 -21.75 -13.61
N GLN A 218 20.62 -22.63 -13.98
CA GLN A 218 20.93 -23.81 -14.80
C GLN A 218 21.29 -23.45 -16.24
N LEU A 219 20.74 -22.36 -16.80
CA LEU A 219 21.15 -21.85 -18.11
C LEU A 219 22.64 -21.51 -18.14
N ALA A 220 23.16 -20.97 -17.04
CA ALA A 220 24.54 -20.50 -16.92
C ALA A 220 25.52 -21.57 -16.38
N ALA A 221 25.07 -22.81 -16.18
CA ALA A 221 25.98 -23.89 -15.79
C ALA A 221 26.92 -24.23 -16.96
N PRO A 222 28.26 -24.24 -16.74
CA PRO A 222 29.17 -24.76 -17.75
C PRO A 222 28.80 -26.21 -18.04
N ARG A 223 28.63 -26.53 -19.33
CA ARG A 223 28.53 -27.91 -19.83
C ARG A 223 29.91 -28.36 -20.25
#